data_AF-A0A7K1EX21-F1
#
_entry.id   AF-A0A7K1EX21-F1
#
_cell.length_a   1.000
_cell.length_b   1.000
_cell.length_c   1.000
_cell.angle_alpha   90.00
_cell.angle_beta   90.00
_cell.angle_gamma   90.00
#
_symmetry.space_group_name_H-M   'P 1'
#
loop_
_entity.id
_entity.type
_entity.pdbx_description
1 polymer ?
#
loop_
_entity_poly.entity_id
_entity_poly.type
_entity_poly.pdbx_seq_one_letter_code
_entity_poly.pdbx_strand_id
1 'polypeptide(L)'
;MTEVAQCPYTGSKLNTEGTYISDWWPNHLNLSVLRQHSPASDPMDADFDYAKEFAKLNIKSVKKDIETLMTTSQEWWPADYGHYGPFFIRMAWHSAGTYRTSDGRGGAGAGMQRFAPLNSWPDNVNLDKARRLLWPIKQKYGKRLSWADLMILTGNCAIESMGLKTFGFGAGRVDVWEPDETYWGKEQTWLADERYSGARELESPLAAVQMGLIYVNPEGPNGVPDILASAH
;
A
#
# COMPACT_ATOMS: atom_id res chain seq x y z
N MET A 1 -22.60 21.54 9.05
CA MET A 1 -22.67 20.13 9.48
C MET A 1 -22.52 19.30 8.22
N THR A 2 -21.28 18.92 7.91
CA THR A 2 -20.98 18.03 6.78
C THR A 2 -21.39 16.62 7.19
N GLU A 3 -22.27 15.98 6.42
CA GLU A 3 -22.59 14.56 6.54
C GLU A 3 -21.32 13.75 6.24
N VAL A 4 -20.49 13.51 7.27
CA VAL A 4 -19.41 12.54 7.20
C VAL A 4 -20.05 11.15 7.15
N ALA A 5 -19.53 10.25 6.32
CA ALA A 5 -20.07 8.91 6.11
C ALA A 5 -20.21 8.13 7.42
N GLN A 6 -21.41 8.14 8.02
CA GLN A 6 -21.76 7.27 9.14
C GLN A 6 -22.22 5.92 8.58
N CYS A 7 -21.84 4.83 9.25
CA CYS A 7 -22.31 3.50 8.89
C CYS A 7 -23.85 3.43 9.02
N PRO A 8 -24.61 3.19 7.94
CA PRO A 8 -26.08 3.17 7.99
C PRO A 8 -26.65 1.90 8.66
N TYR A 9 -25.79 0.94 9.03
CA TYR A 9 -26.15 -0.31 9.68
C TYR A 9 -25.63 -0.35 11.13
N THR A 10 -26.55 -0.54 12.09
CA THR A 10 -26.34 -0.44 13.54
C THR A 10 -26.02 -1.78 14.25
N GLY A 11 -25.72 -2.84 13.50
CA GLY A 11 -25.71 -4.22 14.01
C GLY A 11 -24.35 -4.83 14.40
N SER A 12 -23.32 -4.05 14.70
CA SER A 12 -21.97 -4.57 15.03
C SER A 12 -21.50 -4.17 16.44
N LYS A 13 -20.68 -5.03 17.07
CA LYS A 13 -20.36 -5.06 18.52
C LYS A 13 -19.34 -4.02 19.03
N LEU A 14 -19.05 -2.97 18.28
CA LEU A 14 -18.54 -1.71 18.84
C LEU A 14 -19.72 -0.75 18.84
N ASN A 15 -20.04 -0.12 19.96
CA ASN A 15 -21.22 0.74 20.03
C ASN A 15 -21.00 1.93 19.08
N THR A 16 -21.52 1.87 17.85
CA THR A 16 -21.41 2.92 16.84
C THR A 16 -22.25 4.15 17.20
N GLU A 17 -23.13 4.03 18.21
CA GLU A 17 -23.79 5.14 18.90
C GLU A 17 -23.04 5.58 20.17
N GLY A 18 -21.97 4.86 20.55
CA GLY A 18 -21.14 5.21 21.68
C GLY A 18 -20.41 6.50 21.39
N THR A 19 -20.61 7.51 22.23
CA THR A 19 -19.74 8.69 22.22
C THR A 19 -18.44 8.34 22.94
N TYR A 20 -17.33 8.39 22.22
CA TYR A 20 -16.00 8.12 22.73
C TYR A 20 -15.32 9.40 23.22
N ILE A 21 -14.21 9.26 23.92
CA ILE A 21 -13.41 10.39 24.42
C ILE A 21 -13.00 11.33 23.27
N SER A 22 -12.68 10.78 22.09
CA SER A 22 -12.35 11.56 20.90
C SER A 22 -13.51 12.41 20.39
N ASP A 23 -14.75 12.02 20.62
CA ASP A 23 -15.91 12.79 20.16
C ASP A 23 -16.16 14.01 21.05
N TRP A 24 -15.95 13.85 22.37
CA TRP A 24 -16.06 14.94 23.34
C TRP A 24 -14.85 15.88 23.33
N TRP A 25 -13.65 15.33 23.12
CA TRP A 25 -12.39 16.06 23.11
C TRP A 25 -11.62 15.76 21.82
N PRO A 26 -12.06 16.26 20.65
CA PRO A 26 -11.43 15.94 19.37
C PRO A 26 -9.97 16.39 19.26
N ASN A 27 -9.56 17.38 20.07
CA ASN A 27 -8.20 17.89 20.11
C ASN A 27 -7.37 17.34 21.29
N HIS A 28 -7.84 16.29 21.98
CA HIS A 28 -7.02 15.67 23.03
C HIS A 28 -5.79 14.98 22.42
N LEU A 29 -4.70 14.94 23.19
CA LEU A 29 -3.48 14.26 22.76
C LEU A 29 -3.75 12.76 22.57
N ASN A 30 -3.61 12.28 21.34
CA ASN A 30 -3.79 10.87 21.01
C ASN A 30 -2.51 10.07 21.28
N LEU A 31 -2.57 9.12 22.21
CA LEU A 31 -1.45 8.21 22.55
C LEU A 31 -1.51 6.86 21.83
N SER A 32 -2.50 6.62 20.94
CA SER A 32 -2.62 5.35 20.20
C SER A 32 -1.40 5.06 19.33
N VAL A 33 -0.79 6.10 18.76
CA VAL A 33 0.42 6.03 17.93
C VAL A 33 1.63 5.41 18.65
N LEU A 34 1.65 5.45 19.99
CA LEU A 34 2.72 4.86 20.81
C LEU A 34 2.47 3.39 21.16
N ARG A 35 1.30 2.86 20.80
CA ARG A 35 0.85 1.50 21.10
C ARG A 35 0.67 0.65 19.85
N GLN A 36 0.98 1.22 18.68
CA GLN A 36 0.87 0.51 17.42
C GLN A 36 1.89 -0.61 17.31
N HIS A 37 1.54 -1.61 16.51
CA HIS A 37 2.33 -2.80 16.23
C HIS A 37 2.80 -3.51 17.50
N SER A 38 1.92 -3.54 18.51
CA SER A 38 2.17 -4.26 19.75
C SER A 38 2.43 -5.74 19.45
N PRO A 39 3.39 -6.40 20.12
CA PRO A 39 3.63 -7.83 19.99
C PRO A 39 2.38 -8.68 20.25
N ALA A 40 1.41 -8.19 21.03
CA ALA A 40 0.16 -8.90 21.27
C ALA A 40 -0.77 -9.00 20.03
N SER A 41 -0.58 -8.13 19.03
CA SER A 41 -1.28 -8.16 17.75
C SER A 41 -0.55 -8.98 16.68
N ASP A 42 0.69 -9.36 16.95
CA ASP A 42 1.52 -10.14 16.04
C ASP A 42 1.20 -11.64 16.20
N PRO A 43 0.75 -12.34 15.15
CA PRO A 43 0.46 -13.78 15.20
C PRO A 43 1.72 -14.66 15.15
N MET A 44 2.91 -14.09 15.00
CA MET A 44 4.17 -14.82 14.98
C MET A 44 4.60 -15.24 16.38
N ASP A 45 5.37 -16.33 16.46
CA ASP A 45 6.01 -16.76 17.70
C ASP A 45 6.89 -15.61 18.26
N ALA A 46 6.97 -15.47 19.59
CA ALA A 46 7.68 -14.35 20.22
C ALA A 46 9.19 -14.30 19.90
N ASP A 47 9.78 -15.44 19.52
CA ASP A 47 11.17 -15.60 19.10
C ASP A 47 11.37 -15.60 17.57
N PHE A 48 10.31 -15.28 16.81
CA PHE A 48 10.37 -15.25 15.35
C PHE A 48 11.38 -14.21 14.84
N ASP A 49 12.29 -14.67 13.99
CA ASP A 49 13.31 -13.84 13.35
C ASP A 49 13.17 -13.95 11.83
N TYR A 50 12.58 -12.91 11.22
CA TYR A 50 12.33 -12.89 9.79
C TYR A 50 13.62 -13.01 8.96
N ALA A 51 14.72 -12.39 9.39
CA ALA A 51 15.98 -12.45 8.64
C ALA A 51 16.51 -13.89 8.60
N LYS A 52 16.47 -14.60 9.73
CA LYS A 52 16.83 -16.04 9.79
C LYS A 52 15.90 -16.91 8.96
N GLU A 53 14.60 -16.65 8.98
CA GLU A 53 13.62 -17.43 8.21
C GLU A 53 13.74 -17.19 6.71
N PHE A 54 13.94 -15.94 6.29
CA PHE A 54 14.19 -15.57 4.90
C PHE A 54 15.50 -16.18 4.38
N ALA A 55 16.57 -16.21 5.18
CA ALA A 55 17.84 -16.80 4.78
C ALA A 55 17.75 -18.30 4.43
N LYS A 56 16.73 -19.00 4.94
CA LYS A 56 16.45 -20.41 4.61
C LYS A 56 15.74 -20.59 3.26
N LEU A 57 15.29 -19.50 2.64
CA LEU A 57 14.47 -19.52 1.43
C LEU A 57 15.35 -19.70 0.19
N ASN A 58 14.98 -20.63 -0.69
CA ASN A 58 15.57 -20.69 -2.02
C ASN A 58 14.96 -19.58 -2.91
N ILE A 59 15.61 -18.42 -2.94
CA ILE A 59 15.12 -17.26 -3.68
C ILE A 59 14.97 -17.54 -5.18
N LYS A 60 15.78 -18.44 -5.76
CA LYS A 60 15.64 -18.83 -7.18
C LYS A 60 14.32 -19.54 -7.44
N SER A 61 13.87 -20.39 -6.51
CA SER A 61 12.57 -21.06 -6.60
C SER A 61 11.43 -20.07 -6.50
N VAL A 62 11.53 -19.08 -5.61
CA VAL A 62 10.51 -18.03 -5.46
C VAL A 62 10.38 -17.22 -6.75
N LYS A 63 11.51 -16.75 -7.31
CA LYS A 63 11.53 -16.03 -8.59
C LYS A 63 10.91 -16.85 -9.72
N LYS A 64 11.27 -18.14 -9.83
CA LYS A 64 10.71 -19.03 -10.85
C LYS A 64 9.19 -19.22 -10.71
N ASP A 65 8.68 -19.37 -9.48
CA ASP A 65 7.25 -19.47 -9.24
C ASP A 65 6.51 -18.16 -9.61
N ILE A 66 7.13 -17.01 -9.32
CA ILE A 66 6.62 -15.69 -9.71
C ILE A 66 6.56 -15.56 -11.24
N GLU A 67 7.65 -15.90 -11.94
CA GLU A 67 7.71 -15.88 -13.40
C GLU A 67 6.70 -16.84 -14.04
N THR A 68 6.49 -18.02 -13.44
CA THR A 68 5.46 -18.97 -13.90
C THR A 68 4.06 -18.39 -13.73
N LEU A 69 3.77 -17.78 -12.57
CA LEU A 69 2.49 -17.13 -12.32
C LEU A 69 2.20 -16.02 -13.34
N MET A 70 3.23 -15.26 -13.76
CA MET A 70 3.05 -14.14 -14.69
C MET A 70 2.39 -14.53 -15.99
N THR A 71 2.63 -15.75 -16.49
CA THR A 71 2.04 -16.27 -17.74
C THR A 71 0.95 -17.32 -17.51
N THR A 72 0.59 -17.58 -16.25
CA THR A 72 -0.50 -18.48 -15.87
C THR A 72 -1.78 -17.67 -15.61
N SER A 73 -2.43 -17.24 -16.69
CA SER A 73 -3.67 -16.46 -16.65
C SER A 73 -4.76 -17.17 -15.84
N GLN A 74 -5.48 -16.41 -15.01
CA GLN A 74 -6.58 -16.86 -14.18
C GLN A 74 -7.91 -16.36 -14.74
N GLU A 75 -8.93 -17.22 -14.83
CA GLU A 75 -10.23 -16.86 -15.42
C GLU A 75 -10.93 -15.70 -14.70
N TRP A 76 -10.77 -15.59 -13.38
CA TRP A 76 -11.38 -14.53 -12.56
C TRP A 76 -10.68 -13.17 -12.70
N TRP A 77 -9.47 -13.15 -13.28
CA TRP A 77 -8.76 -11.92 -13.65
C TRP A 77 -7.76 -12.20 -14.77
N PRO A 78 -8.20 -12.30 -16.04
CA PRO A 78 -7.33 -12.70 -17.14
C PRO A 78 -6.12 -11.78 -17.31
N ALA A 79 -4.98 -12.35 -17.69
CA ALA A 79 -3.77 -11.58 -17.94
C ALA A 79 -3.85 -10.82 -19.26
N ASP A 80 -3.72 -9.49 -19.23
CA ASP A 80 -3.54 -8.69 -20.42
C ASP A 80 -2.33 -9.19 -21.22
N TYR A 81 -2.51 -9.40 -22.52
CA TYR A 81 -1.48 -9.96 -23.42
C TYR A 81 -0.93 -11.33 -22.97
N GLY A 82 -1.64 -12.05 -22.09
CA GLY A 82 -1.17 -13.30 -21.52
C GLY A 82 -0.02 -13.15 -20.51
N HIS A 83 0.24 -11.94 -20.00
CA HIS A 83 1.33 -11.69 -19.05
C HIS A 83 0.98 -10.63 -17.99
N TYR A 84 0.95 -11.00 -16.70
CA TYR A 84 0.69 -10.08 -15.57
C TYR A 84 1.85 -9.11 -15.24
N GLY A 85 2.85 -9.01 -16.10
CA GLY A 85 4.13 -8.34 -15.81
C GLY A 85 3.91 -6.85 -15.55
N PRO A 86 3.31 -6.11 -16.49
CA PRO A 86 2.99 -4.70 -16.30
C PRO A 86 2.12 -4.44 -15.06
N PHE A 87 1.18 -5.34 -14.77
CA PHE A 87 0.31 -5.23 -13.61
C PHE A 87 1.06 -5.37 -12.28
N PHE A 88 2.01 -6.31 -12.20
CA PHE A 88 2.87 -6.45 -11.02
C PHE A 88 3.89 -5.33 -10.87
N ILE A 89 4.38 -4.75 -11.98
CA ILE A 89 5.21 -3.54 -11.91
C ILE A 89 4.41 -2.40 -11.28
N ARG A 90 3.16 -2.17 -11.71
CA ARG A 90 2.28 -1.16 -11.09
C ARG A 90 2.07 -1.44 -9.61
N MET A 91 1.79 -2.69 -9.22
CA MET A 91 1.61 -3.06 -7.81
C MET A 91 2.84 -2.70 -6.97
N ALA A 92 4.04 -3.07 -7.43
CA ALA A 92 5.29 -2.79 -6.72
C ALA A 92 5.58 -1.29 -6.66
N TRP A 93 5.37 -0.57 -7.76
CA TRP A 93 5.48 0.89 -7.84
C TRP A 93 4.56 1.58 -6.83
N HIS A 94 3.26 1.23 -6.80
CA HIS A 94 2.30 1.82 -5.86
C HIS A 94 2.58 1.44 -4.40
N SER A 95 3.23 0.29 -4.17
CA SER A 95 3.64 -0.12 -2.82
C SER A 95 4.78 0.76 -2.31
N ALA A 96 5.77 1.04 -3.17
CA ALA A 96 6.93 1.87 -2.83
C ALA A 96 6.65 3.38 -2.93
N GLY A 97 5.71 3.78 -3.78
CA GLY A 97 5.54 5.17 -4.22
C GLY A 97 4.82 6.08 -3.23
N THR A 98 4.33 5.57 -2.10
CA THR A 98 3.72 6.40 -1.06
C THR A 98 4.75 7.07 -0.15
N TYR A 99 6.04 6.78 -0.36
CA TYR A 99 7.14 7.30 0.46
C TYR A 99 7.29 8.81 0.34
N ARG A 100 7.60 9.48 1.45
CA ARG A 100 7.85 10.92 1.50
C ARG A 100 9.15 11.20 2.24
N THR A 101 9.99 12.04 1.66
CA THR A 101 11.29 12.41 2.25
C THR A 101 11.16 13.35 3.45
N SER A 102 10.05 14.09 3.54
CA SER A 102 9.77 15.08 4.58
C SER A 102 9.73 14.49 5.98
N ASP A 103 9.14 13.31 6.15
CA ASP A 103 8.99 12.62 7.43
C ASP A 103 9.39 11.14 7.42
N GLY A 104 9.80 10.61 6.26
CA GLY A 104 10.23 9.23 6.08
C GLY A 104 9.08 8.20 6.12
N ARG A 105 7.82 8.64 6.18
CA ARG A 105 6.65 7.75 6.20
C ARG A 105 6.27 7.26 4.81
N GLY A 106 5.42 6.24 4.77
CA GLY A 106 5.00 5.56 3.55
C GLY A 106 6.04 4.57 3.02
N GLY A 107 5.91 4.22 1.76
CA GLY A 107 6.75 3.25 1.08
C GLY A 107 6.40 1.79 1.37
N ALA A 108 7.21 0.89 0.82
CA ALA A 108 6.92 -0.55 0.79
C ALA A 108 7.41 -1.33 2.01
N GLY A 109 8.09 -0.67 2.96
CA GLY A 109 8.88 -1.32 4.02
C GLY A 109 8.10 -2.25 4.94
N ALA A 110 6.80 -1.99 5.13
CA ALA A 110 5.93 -2.76 6.03
C ALA A 110 4.79 -3.49 5.31
N GLY A 111 4.73 -3.41 3.97
CA GLY A 111 3.66 -4.04 3.19
C GLY A 111 2.28 -3.40 3.38
N MET A 112 2.22 -2.11 3.74
CA MET A 112 0.99 -1.38 4.10
C MET A 112 -0.07 -1.36 3.01
N GLN A 113 0.29 -1.60 1.74
CA GLN A 113 -0.68 -1.70 0.63
C GLN A 113 -1.75 -2.78 0.85
N ARG A 114 -1.54 -3.74 1.77
CA ARG A 114 -2.53 -4.77 2.13
C ARG A 114 -3.58 -4.29 3.15
N PHE A 115 -3.35 -3.17 3.82
CA PHE A 115 -4.22 -2.61 4.85
C PHE A 115 -4.90 -1.32 4.38
N ALA A 116 -5.93 -0.90 5.12
CA ALA A 116 -6.49 0.43 4.96
C ALA A 116 -5.46 1.50 5.36
N PRO A 117 -5.53 2.72 4.79
CA PRO A 117 -6.42 3.10 3.71
C PRO A 117 -5.91 2.68 2.32
N LEU A 118 -4.62 2.31 2.21
CA LEU A 118 -3.94 2.10 0.92
C LEU A 118 -4.59 1.00 0.07
N ASN A 119 -5.12 -0.05 0.69
CA ASN A 119 -5.80 -1.13 -0.03
C ASN A 119 -7.07 -0.69 -0.78
N SER A 120 -7.59 0.51 -0.48
CA SER A 120 -8.85 1.05 -0.96
C SER A 120 -8.71 2.46 -1.55
N TRP A 121 -7.48 2.98 -1.69
CA TRP A 121 -7.24 4.22 -2.42
C TRP A 121 -7.69 4.11 -3.88
N PRO A 122 -8.28 5.18 -4.46
CA PRO A 122 -8.67 5.19 -5.87
C PRO A 122 -7.53 4.84 -6.84
N ASP A 123 -6.30 5.30 -6.55
CA ASP A 123 -5.16 5.01 -7.41
C ASP A 123 -4.66 3.57 -7.29
N ASN A 124 -5.10 2.83 -6.26
CA ASN A 124 -4.79 1.43 -6.04
C ASN A 124 -5.88 0.47 -6.55
N VAL A 125 -6.82 0.96 -7.35
CA VAL A 125 -7.89 0.15 -7.96
C VAL A 125 -7.30 -1.09 -8.64
N ASN A 126 -7.96 -2.22 -8.41
CA ASN A 126 -7.62 -3.57 -8.86
C ASN A 126 -6.32 -4.15 -8.28
N LEU A 127 -5.50 -3.41 -7.52
CA LEU A 127 -4.28 -3.99 -6.92
C LEU A 127 -4.59 -5.01 -5.82
N ASP A 128 -5.82 -5.05 -5.30
CA ASP A 128 -6.35 -6.16 -4.51
C ASP A 128 -6.26 -7.49 -5.27
N LYS A 129 -6.51 -7.47 -6.58
CA LYS A 129 -6.41 -8.65 -7.46
C LYS A 129 -4.95 -9.02 -7.71
N ALA A 130 -4.06 -8.04 -7.89
CA ALA A 130 -2.62 -8.29 -8.00
C ALA A 130 -2.08 -9.02 -6.77
N ARG A 131 -2.43 -8.54 -5.57
CA ARG A 131 -2.06 -9.19 -4.30
C ARG A 131 -2.70 -10.57 -4.18
N ARG A 132 -3.95 -10.74 -4.64
CA ARG A 132 -4.64 -12.04 -4.64
C ARG A 132 -3.98 -13.07 -5.56
N LEU A 133 -3.49 -12.67 -6.73
CA LEU A 133 -2.74 -13.56 -7.64
C LEU A 133 -1.48 -14.11 -6.98
N LEU A 134 -0.83 -13.34 -6.10
CA LEU A 134 0.38 -13.74 -5.38
C LEU A 134 0.12 -14.60 -4.15
N TRP A 135 -1.13 -14.73 -3.70
CA TRP A 135 -1.47 -15.51 -2.51
C TRP A 135 -0.96 -16.95 -2.54
N PRO A 136 -1.08 -17.73 -3.64
CA PRO A 136 -0.56 -19.10 -3.68
C PRO A 136 0.96 -19.18 -3.45
N ILE A 137 1.72 -18.16 -3.89
CA ILE A 137 3.16 -18.05 -3.64
C ILE A 137 3.41 -17.76 -2.16
N LYS A 138 2.69 -16.78 -1.58
CA LYS A 138 2.78 -16.50 -0.14
C LYS A 138 2.42 -17.73 0.70
N GLN A 139 1.38 -18.47 0.31
CA GLN A 139 0.94 -19.70 0.97
C GLN A 139 2.01 -20.79 0.92
N LYS A 140 2.65 -20.99 -0.24
CA LYS A 140 3.74 -21.97 -0.43
C LYS A 140 4.97 -21.67 0.44
N TYR A 141 5.36 -20.40 0.55
CA TYR A 141 6.59 -20.01 1.25
C TYR A 141 6.38 -19.63 2.72
N GLY A 142 5.15 -19.33 3.12
CA GLY A 142 4.74 -19.14 4.51
C GLY A 142 5.46 -17.97 5.18
N LYS A 143 5.85 -18.16 6.45
CA LYS A 143 6.52 -17.14 7.26
C LYS A 143 7.92 -16.73 6.79
N ARG A 144 8.53 -17.52 5.90
CA ARG A 144 9.87 -17.24 5.34
C ARG A 144 9.88 -16.14 4.29
N LEU A 145 8.72 -15.71 3.81
CA LEU A 145 8.56 -14.67 2.80
C LEU A 145 7.47 -13.72 3.25
N SER A 146 7.81 -12.48 3.58
CA SER A 146 6.84 -11.44 3.94
C SER A 146 6.05 -10.99 2.72
N TRP A 147 4.84 -10.45 2.93
CA TRP A 147 4.11 -9.73 1.90
C TRP A 147 4.87 -8.50 1.43
N ALA A 148 5.50 -7.78 2.35
CA ALA A 148 6.29 -6.59 2.06
C ALA A 148 7.42 -6.88 1.05
N ASP A 149 8.19 -7.96 1.23
CA ASP A 149 9.20 -8.37 0.26
C ASP A 149 8.59 -8.97 -1.00
N LEU A 150 7.57 -9.82 -0.88
CA LEU A 150 6.94 -10.48 -2.04
C LEU A 150 6.42 -9.45 -3.05
N MET A 151 5.70 -8.41 -2.63
CA MET A 151 5.16 -7.41 -3.55
C MET A 151 6.24 -6.71 -4.38
N ILE A 152 7.38 -6.36 -3.75
CA ILE A 152 8.48 -5.67 -4.44
C ILE A 152 9.31 -6.64 -5.28
N LEU A 153 9.57 -7.85 -4.76
CA LEU A 153 10.26 -8.90 -5.50
C LEU A 153 9.50 -9.24 -6.80
N THR A 154 8.17 -9.33 -6.75
CA THR A 154 7.35 -9.60 -7.92
C THR A 154 7.50 -8.53 -9.00
N GLY A 155 7.49 -7.24 -8.63
CA GLY A 155 7.76 -6.16 -9.60
C GLY A 155 9.15 -6.27 -10.22
N ASN A 156 10.17 -6.62 -9.42
CA ASN A 156 11.53 -6.80 -9.91
C ASN A 156 11.64 -7.99 -10.87
N CYS A 157 11.01 -9.13 -10.54
CA CYS A 157 10.90 -10.29 -11.43
C CYS A 157 10.14 -9.97 -12.73
N ALA A 158 9.11 -9.12 -12.67
CA ALA A 158 8.36 -8.73 -13.86
C ALA A 158 9.23 -7.96 -14.86
N ILE A 159 10.06 -7.05 -14.35
CA ILE A 159 11.00 -6.29 -15.17
C ILE A 159 12.03 -7.24 -15.80
N GLU A 160 12.58 -8.19 -15.01
CA GLU A 160 13.52 -9.20 -15.48
C GLU A 160 12.91 -10.13 -16.55
N SER A 161 11.69 -10.62 -16.33
CA SER A 161 11.02 -11.55 -17.25
C SER A 161 10.65 -10.91 -18.59
N MET A 162 10.47 -9.59 -18.62
CA MET A 162 10.19 -8.81 -19.83
C MET A 162 11.46 -8.26 -20.50
N GLY A 163 12.64 -8.77 -20.11
CA GLY A 163 13.89 -8.56 -20.83
C GLY A 163 14.77 -7.41 -20.30
N LEU A 164 14.38 -6.74 -19.22
CA LEU A 164 15.20 -5.69 -18.61
C LEU A 164 15.92 -6.22 -17.36
N LYS A 165 17.25 -6.23 -17.40
CA LYS A 165 18.06 -6.65 -16.25
C LYS A 165 18.02 -5.57 -15.16
N THR A 166 17.50 -5.92 -13.99
CA THR A 166 17.51 -5.03 -12.81
C THR A 166 18.89 -4.98 -12.16
N PHE A 167 19.13 -3.94 -11.35
CA PHE A 167 20.41 -3.79 -10.63
C PHE A 167 20.61 -4.88 -9.57
N GLY A 168 19.52 -5.26 -8.88
CA GLY A 168 19.52 -6.23 -7.80
C GLY A 168 18.29 -6.07 -6.91
N PHE A 169 18.15 -6.94 -5.92
CA PHE A 169 17.07 -6.92 -4.96
C PHE A 169 17.58 -7.24 -3.56
N GLY A 170 17.17 -6.44 -2.57
CA GLY A 170 17.39 -6.66 -1.15
C GLY A 170 16.08 -6.97 -0.43
N ALA A 171 16.05 -8.10 0.28
CA ALA A 171 14.97 -8.50 1.17
C ALA A 171 15.22 -8.02 2.60
N GLY A 172 14.27 -8.29 3.50
CA GLY A 172 14.39 -7.98 4.93
C GLY A 172 13.23 -7.14 5.47
N ARG A 173 12.22 -6.86 4.64
CA ARG A 173 11.02 -6.14 5.06
C ARG A 173 10.16 -7.06 5.90
N VAL A 174 9.95 -6.72 7.17
CA VAL A 174 9.09 -7.47 8.09
C VAL A 174 7.64 -7.03 7.88
N ASP A 175 6.72 -7.99 7.80
CA ASP A 175 5.28 -7.67 7.76
C ASP A 175 4.84 -7.07 9.11
N VAL A 176 3.94 -6.08 9.07
CA VAL A 176 3.21 -5.62 10.26
C VAL A 176 1.79 -6.15 10.27
N TRP A 177 1.06 -6.03 11.37
CA TRP A 177 -0.23 -6.72 11.56
C TRP A 177 -1.45 -5.81 11.72
N GLU A 178 -1.22 -4.51 11.65
CA GLU A 178 -2.27 -3.49 11.68
C GLU A 178 -1.85 -2.32 10.79
N PRO A 179 -2.80 -1.49 10.32
CA PRO A 179 -2.48 -0.26 9.58
C PRO A 179 -1.71 0.73 10.44
N ASP A 180 -0.86 1.53 9.80
CA ASP A 180 -0.16 2.65 10.44
C ASP A 180 -0.99 3.94 10.38
N GLU A 181 -0.90 4.75 11.44
CA GLU A 181 -1.60 6.03 11.58
C GLU A 181 -0.75 7.13 10.95
N THR A 182 -0.70 7.14 9.61
CA THR A 182 0.01 8.17 8.83
C THR A 182 -0.94 9.32 8.46
N TYR A 183 -0.46 10.56 8.62
CA TYR A 183 -1.15 11.75 8.11
C TYR A 183 -1.04 11.83 6.57
N TRP A 184 -2.13 11.52 5.87
CA TRP A 184 -2.25 11.54 4.40
C TRP A 184 -2.89 12.81 3.82
N GLY A 185 -3.32 13.73 4.68
CA GLY A 185 -4.09 14.92 4.33
C GLY A 185 -5.33 15.06 5.21
N LYS A 186 -5.97 16.23 5.15
CA LYS A 186 -7.15 16.56 5.98
C LYS A 186 -8.48 16.34 5.25
N GLU A 187 -8.43 16.09 3.94
CA GLU A 187 -9.58 15.94 3.08
C GLU A 187 -10.49 14.80 3.52
N GLN A 188 -11.80 15.04 3.46
CA GLN A 188 -12.83 14.05 3.79
C GLN A 188 -13.41 13.36 2.54
N THR A 189 -12.92 13.71 1.35
CA THR A 189 -13.38 13.18 0.06
C THR A 189 -12.19 12.68 -0.74
N TRP A 190 -12.33 11.50 -1.35
CA TRP A 190 -11.31 10.96 -2.26
C TRP A 190 -11.12 11.89 -3.45
N LEU A 191 -9.86 12.04 -3.88
CA LEU A 191 -9.42 12.90 -4.98
C LEU A 191 -9.61 14.41 -4.75
N ALA A 192 -10.03 14.85 -3.56
CA ALA A 192 -10.00 16.26 -3.20
C ALA A 192 -8.56 16.77 -2.94
N ASP A 193 -8.36 18.08 -3.09
CA ASP A 193 -7.05 18.76 -3.09
C ASP A 193 -7.00 19.95 -2.11
N GLU A 194 -7.66 19.88 -0.95
CA GLU A 194 -7.63 20.92 0.10
C GLU A 194 -6.26 21.05 0.81
N ARG A 195 -5.18 20.83 0.07
CA ARG A 195 -3.78 20.76 0.48
C ARG A 195 -2.89 21.79 -0.21
N TYR A 196 -3.49 22.72 -0.96
CA TYR A 196 -2.77 23.80 -1.61
C TYR A 196 -3.00 25.13 -0.88
N SER A 197 -1.97 25.98 -0.90
CA SER A 197 -2.05 27.37 -0.46
C SER A 197 -1.28 28.28 -1.41
N GLY A 198 -1.51 29.59 -1.31
CA GLY A 198 -0.86 30.58 -2.17
C GLY A 198 -1.13 30.32 -3.66
N ALA A 199 -0.08 30.30 -4.47
CA ALA A 199 -0.19 30.06 -5.91
C ALA A 199 -0.41 28.58 -6.26
N ARG A 200 0.32 27.67 -5.61
CA ARG A 200 0.20 26.19 -5.72
C ARG A 200 1.14 25.48 -4.75
N GLU A 201 1.32 26.02 -3.54
CA GLU A 201 2.23 25.45 -2.56
C GLU A 201 1.57 24.25 -1.89
N LEU A 202 2.13 23.06 -2.11
CA LEU A 202 1.64 21.81 -1.53
C LEU A 202 1.94 21.77 -0.02
N GLU A 203 0.94 21.41 0.77
CA GLU A 203 1.02 21.29 2.22
C GLU A 203 2.08 20.24 2.63
N SER A 204 3.11 20.66 3.37
CA SER A 204 4.04 19.73 4.01
C SER A 204 3.33 18.95 5.13
N PRO A 205 3.53 17.63 5.27
CA PRO A 205 4.58 16.80 4.65
C PRO A 205 4.12 16.05 3.38
N LEU A 206 3.01 16.42 2.76
CA LEU A 206 2.38 15.66 1.67
C LEU A 206 3.26 15.63 0.40
N ALA A 207 3.12 14.56 -0.37
CA ALA A 207 3.85 14.34 -1.63
C ALA A 207 2.94 13.92 -2.79
N ALA A 208 1.62 14.03 -2.61
CA ALA A 208 0.62 13.73 -3.63
C ALA A 208 -0.34 14.90 -3.76
N VAL A 209 -0.75 15.20 -5.00
CA VAL A 209 -1.56 16.39 -5.33
C VAL A 209 -3.01 16.29 -4.91
N GLN A 210 -3.51 15.06 -4.67
CA GLN A 210 -4.88 14.78 -4.27
C GLN A 210 -4.92 13.61 -3.28
N MET A 211 -5.96 13.58 -2.43
CA MET A 211 -6.15 12.49 -1.48
C MET A 211 -6.41 11.17 -2.21
N GLY A 212 -5.61 10.15 -1.93
CA GLY A 212 -5.78 8.82 -2.54
C GLY A 212 -5.05 8.59 -3.86
N LEU A 213 -4.22 9.55 -4.32
CA LEU A 213 -3.25 9.36 -5.39
C LEU A 213 -1.86 9.02 -4.85
N ILE A 214 -1.05 8.31 -5.65
CA ILE A 214 0.35 8.08 -5.32
C ILE A 214 1.17 9.36 -5.51
N TYR A 215 1.02 10.07 -6.64
CA TYR A 215 1.75 11.32 -6.90
C TYR A 215 0.86 12.41 -7.53
N VAL A 216 0.60 12.31 -8.84
CA VAL A 216 -0.07 13.34 -9.64
C VAL A 216 -1.33 12.79 -10.31
N ASN A 217 -2.22 13.68 -10.71
CA ASN A 217 -3.42 13.31 -11.45
C ASN A 217 -3.05 12.97 -12.92
N PRO A 218 -3.38 11.77 -13.42
CA PRO A 218 -3.02 11.36 -14.79
C PRO A 218 -3.70 12.20 -15.89
N GLU A 219 -4.80 12.88 -15.59
CA GLU A 219 -5.52 13.78 -16.50
C GLU A 219 -4.99 15.23 -16.44
N GLY A 220 -4.00 15.48 -15.59
CA GLY A 220 -3.44 16.80 -15.31
C GLY A 220 -4.09 17.47 -14.08
N PRO A 221 -3.56 18.63 -13.66
CA PRO A 221 -4.04 19.37 -12.48
C PRO A 221 -5.55 19.50 -12.41
N ASN A 222 -6.15 18.86 -11.39
CA ASN A 222 -7.60 18.92 -11.15
C ASN A 222 -8.45 18.44 -12.34
N GLY A 223 -7.92 17.48 -13.12
CA GLY A 223 -8.57 16.94 -14.32
C GLY A 223 -8.44 17.84 -15.55
N VAL A 224 -7.63 18.91 -15.48
CA VAL A 224 -7.37 19.79 -16.63
C VAL A 224 -6.18 19.24 -17.42
N PRO A 225 -6.36 18.90 -18.71
CA PRO A 225 -5.33 18.29 -19.54
C PRO A 225 -4.30 19.32 -20.05
N ASP A 226 -3.62 20.00 -19.13
CA ASP A 226 -2.50 20.89 -19.39
C ASP A 226 -1.18 20.20 -19.04
N ILE A 227 -0.41 19.90 -20.09
CA ILE A 227 0.87 19.19 -19.98
C ILE A 227 1.91 20.01 -19.22
N LEU A 228 1.96 21.33 -19.45
CA LEU A 228 2.94 22.19 -18.79
C LEU A 228 2.60 22.31 -17.31
N ALA A 229 1.32 22.53 -16.99
CA ALA A 229 0.88 22.59 -15.60
C ALA A 229 1.04 21.25 -14.87
N SER A 230 0.96 20.11 -15.56
CA SER A 230 1.21 18.78 -14.98
C SER A 230 2.70 18.53 -14.67
N ALA A 231 3.60 19.16 -15.44
CA ALA A 231 5.04 19.04 -15.25
C ALA A 231 5.60 19.98 -14.16
N HIS A 232 4.84 21.01 -13.76
CA HIS A 232 5.22 22.02 -12.76
C HIS A 232 4.62 21.73 -11.39
#